data_AF-A0AAN8XU96-F1
#
_entry.id   AF-A0AAN8XU96-F1
#
_cell.length_a   1.000
_cell.length_b   1.000
_cell.length_c   1.000
_cell.angle_alpha   90.00
_cell.angle_beta   90.00
_cell.angle_gamma   90.00
#
_symmetry.space_group_name_H-M   'P 1'
#
loop_
_entity.id
_entity.type
_entity.pdbx_description
1 polymer ?
#
loop_
_entity_poly.entity_id
_entity_poly.type
_entity_poly.pdbx_seq_one_letter_code
_entity_poly.pdbx_strand_id
1 'polypeptide(L)' 'IRLPTGTPLVQEFKAKESLSAVRLWIGINRQDGLPADAPFKLSMTFPRKTFTEEDMEKPLDALGLVPSAVLMVS' A
#
# COMPACT_ATOMS: atom_id res chain seq x y z
N ILE A 1 0.44 1.12 7.13
CA ILE A 1 1.39 1.49 6.06
C ILE A 1 2.55 2.26 6.68
N ARG A 2 3.80 1.87 6.40
CA ARG A 2 5.01 2.55 6.88
C ARG A 2 5.61 3.36 5.73
N LEU A 3 5.73 4.67 5.94
CA LEU A 3 6.38 5.58 5.00
C LEU A 3 7.87 5.74 5.34
N PRO A 4 8.73 6.06 4.35
CA PRO A 4 10.13 6.37 4.59
C PRO A 4 10.33 7.62 5.45
N THR A 5 9.32 8.51 5.52
CA THR A 5 9.29 9.66 6.42
C THR A 5 9.20 9.28 7.90
N GLY A 6 8.95 8.01 8.23
CA GLY A 6 8.81 7.49 9.59
C GLY A 6 7.37 7.56 10.13
N THR A 7 6.50 8.39 9.56
CA THR A 7 5.10 8.49 9.99
C THR A 7 4.29 7.31 9.46
N PRO A 8 3.71 6.46 10.33
CA PRO A 8 2.82 5.40 9.89
C PRO A 8 1.47 5.96 9.46
N LEU A 9 0.96 5.48 8.33
CA LEU A 9 -0.43 5.71 7.89
C LEU A 9 -1.27 4.48 8.23
N VAL A 10 -2.40 4.69 8.90
CA VAL A 10 -3.37 3.63 9.23
C VAL A 10 -4.70 3.98 8.58
N GLN A 11 -5.23 3.04 7.82
CA GLN A 11 -6.49 3.20 7.10
C GLN A 11 -7.14 1.83 6.94
N GLU A 12 -8.46 1.80 7.07
CA GLU A 12 -9.27 0.62 6.80
C GLU A 12 -9.72 0.63 5.33
N PHE A 13 -9.54 -0.51 4.68
CA PHE A 13 -9.97 -0.79 3.31
C PHE A 13 -10.84 -2.04 3.32
N LYS A 14 -11.76 -2.16 2.36
CA LYS A 14 -12.57 -3.38 2.26
C LYS A 14 -11.76 -4.49 1.61
N ALA A 15 -12.00 -5.74 2.02
CA ALA A 15 -11.30 -6.92 1.49
C ALA A 15 -11.36 -7.04 -0.05
N LYS A 16 -12.46 -6.59 -0.66
CA LYS A 16 -12.68 -6.61 -2.12
C LYS A 16 -12.09 -5.41 -2.87
N GLU A 17 -11.49 -4.43 -2.17
CA GLU A 17 -10.84 -3.32 -2.85
C GLU A 17 -9.54 -3.77 -3.50
N SER A 18 -9.11 -3.06 -4.54
CA SER A 18 -7.85 -3.32 -5.23
C SER A 18 -6.68 -2.69 -4.50
N LEU A 19 -5.49 -3.27 -4.65
CA LEU A 19 -4.26 -2.68 -4.12
C LEU A 19 -3.97 -1.30 -4.75
N SER A 20 -4.43 -1.06 -5.98
CA SER A 20 -4.43 0.26 -6.63
C SER A 20 -5.09 1.36 -5.79
N ALA A 21 -6.20 1.06 -5.12
CA ALA A 21 -6.89 2.02 -4.27
C ALA A 21 -6.03 2.42 -3.06
N VAL A 22 -5.35 1.44 -2.45
CA VAL A 22 -4.40 1.68 -1.35
C VAL A 22 -3.23 2.54 -1.83
N ARG A 23 -2.69 2.25 -3.02
CA ARG A 23 -1.63 3.05 -3.65
C ARG A 23 -2.07 4.51 -3.83
N LEU A 24 -3.24 4.74 -4.43
CA LEU A 24 -3.76 6.09 -4.63
C LEU A 24 -3.94 6.84 -3.31
N TRP A 25 -4.52 6.17 -2.31
CA TRP A 25 -4.74 6.75 -0.99
C TRP A 25 -3.43 7.14 -0.31
N ILE A 26 -2.37 6.33 -0.43
CA ILE A 26 -1.02 6.66 0.05
C ILE A 26 -0.48 7.89 -0.68
N GLY A 27 -0.63 7.98 -2.00
CA GLY A 27 -0.18 9.13 -2.79
C GLY A 27 -0.82 10.45 -2.36
N ILE A 28 -2.09 10.42 -1.93
CA ILE A 28 -2.83 11.60 -1.47
C ILE A 28 -2.53 11.95 -0.01
N ASN A 29 -2.33 10.95 0.86
CA ASN A 29 -2.13 11.15 2.30
C ASN A 29 -0.67 11.24 2.73
N ARG A 30 0.29 10.91 1.85
CA ARG A 30 1.71 11.07 2.17
C ARG A 30 2.03 12.56 2.31
N GLN A 31 2.75 12.89 3.38
CA GLN A 31 3.22 14.25 3.66
C GLN A 31 4.66 14.46 3.20
N ASP A 32 5.12 13.66 2.23
CA ASP A 32 6.51 13.67 1.73
C ASP A 32 6.76 14.80 0.71
N GLY A 33 5.76 15.64 0.40
CA GLY A 33 5.85 16.70 -0.60
C GLY A 33 5.94 16.20 -2.05
N LEU A 34 5.99 14.88 -2.28
CA LEU A 34 6.00 14.27 -3.60
C LEU A 34 4.59 14.23 -4.23
N PRO A 35 4.46 14.53 -5.53
CA PRO A 35 3.17 14.58 -6.24
C PRO A 35 2.47 13.23 -6.19
N ALA A 36 1.15 13.13 -5.98
CA ALA A 36 0.45 11.86 -5.69
C ALA A 36 0.78 10.66 -6.62
N ASP A 37 1.21 10.92 -7.85
CA ASP A 37 1.60 9.92 -8.85
C ASP A 37 3.07 9.45 -8.78
N ALA A 38 3.90 10.03 -7.90
CA ALA A 38 5.32 9.70 -7.91
C ALA A 38 5.53 8.20 -7.64
N PRO A 39 6.41 7.53 -8.40
CA PRO A 39 6.60 6.10 -8.31
C PRO A 39 7.12 5.71 -6.92
N PHE A 40 6.45 4.76 -6.28
CA PHE A 40 6.91 4.12 -5.05
C PHE A 40 6.56 2.65 -5.08
N LYS A 41 7.35 1.83 -4.39
CA LYS A 41 7.14 0.39 -4.29
C LYS A 41 6.38 0.07 -3.01
N LEU A 42 5.39 -0.81 -3.14
CA LEU A 42 4.70 -1.40 -2.00
C LEU A 42 5.30 -2.77 -1.71
N SER A 43 5.64 -3.00 -0.45
CA SER A 43 6.15 -4.30 0.00
C SER A 43 5.57 -4.68 1.35
N MET A 44 5.50 -5.97 1.64
CA MET A 44 5.16 -6.51 2.96
C MET A 44 6.42 -6.96 3.68
N THR A 45 6.44 -6.84 5.01
CA THR A 45 7.49 -7.43 5.85
C THR A 45 7.27 -8.91 6.09
N PHE A 46 6.02 -9.38 6.14
CA PHE A 46 5.69 -10.76 6.45
C PHE A 46 4.38 -11.22 5.79
N PRO A 47 4.42 -12.28 4.95
CA PRO A 47 5.62 -12.78 4.27
C PRO A 47 6.26 -11.66 3.41
N ARG A 48 7.59 -11.65 3.27
CA ARG A 48 8.27 -10.64 2.45
C ARG A 48 7.82 -10.76 0.99
N LYS A 49 7.01 -9.81 0.54
CA LYS A 49 6.49 -9.74 -0.83
C LYS A 49 6.57 -8.31 -1.33
N THR A 50 7.11 -8.10 -2.51
CA THR A 50 7.06 -6.81 -3.21
C THR A 50 5.94 -6.88 -4.23
N PHE A 51 5.03 -5.93 -4.20
CA PHE A 51 3.92 -5.86 -5.15
C PHE A 51 4.38 -5.21 -6.44
N THR A 52 4.01 -5.82 -7.57
CA THR A 52 4.20 -5.28 -8.91
C THR A 52 2.91 -4.62 -9.41
N GLU A 53 2.96 -3.99 -10.59
CA GLU A 53 1.76 -3.43 -11.23
C GLU A 53 0.66 -4.50 -11.45
N GLU A 54 1.03 -5.74 -11.75
CA GLU A 54 0.07 -6.85 -11.89
C GLU A 54 -0.67 -7.18 -10.58
N ASP A 55 -0.04 -6.95 -9.42
CA ASP A 55 -0.71 -7.11 -8.13
C ASP A 55 -1.60 -5.90 -7.80
N MET A 56 -1.41 -4.74 -8.45
CA MET A 56 -2.23 -3.54 -8.22
C MET A 56 -3.69 -3.74 -8.64
N GLU A 57 -3.93 -4.59 -9.63
CA GLU A 57 -5.27 -4.93 -10.11
C GLU A 57 -5.96 -5.99 -9.23
N LYS A 58 -5.20 -6.69 -8.38
CA LYS A 58 -5.73 -7.74 -7.51
C LYS A 58 -6.41 -7.17 -6.27
N PRO A 59 -7.47 -7.83 -5.77
CA PRO A 59 -8.12 -7.42 -4.55
C PRO A 59 -7.25 -7.74 -3.31
N LEU A 60 -7.46 -6.99 -2.23
CA LEU A 60 -6.72 -7.14 -0.97
C LEU A 60 -6.88 -8.55 -0.37
N ASP A 61 -8.04 -9.19 -0.51
CA ASP A 61 -8.27 -10.55 -0.05
C ASP A 61 -7.43 -11.58 -0.82
N ALA A 62 -7.35 -11.47 -2.15
CA ALA A 62 -6.55 -12.36 -2.98
C ALA A 62 -5.04 -12.21 -2.71
N LEU A 63 -4.62 -11.04 -2.23
CA LEU A 63 -3.24 -10.77 -1.81
C LEU A 63 -2.95 -11.22 -0.37
N GLY A 64 -3.95 -11.70 0.38
CA GLY A 64 -3.78 -12.12 1.77
C GLY A 64 -3.56 -10.95 2.74
N LEU A 65 -4.07 -9.76 2.42
CA LEU A 65 -3.90 -8.54 3.23
C LEU A 65 -4.94 -8.41 4.35
N VAL A 66 -5.81 -9.41 4.50
CA VAL A 66 -6.99 -9.43 5.38
C VAL A 66 -6.77 -10.50 6.46
N PRO A 67 -7.17 -10.27 7.74
CA PRO A 67 -7.90 -9.11 8.27
C PRO A 67 -7.02 -7.90 8.58
N SER A 68 -5.70 -8.07 8.61
CA SER A 68 -4.76 -6.99 8.96
C SER A 68 -3.43 -7.21 8.26
N ALA A 69 -2.86 -6.14 7.72
CA ALA A 69 -1.60 -6.20 7.00
C ALA A 69 -0.75 -4.95 7.20
N VAL A 70 0.56 -5.13 7.11
CA VAL A 70 1.53 -4.04 7.16
C VAL A 70 2.21 -3.93 5.80
N LEU A 71 1.97 -2.80 5.15
CA LEU A 71 2.65 -2.40 3.92
C LEU A 71 3.77 -1.41 4.25
N MET A 72 4.91 -1.56 3.59
CA MET A 72 6.03 -0.63 3.59
C MET A 72 6.15 0.03 2.22
N VAL A 73 6.35 1.33 2.24
CA VAL A 73 6.57 2.18 1.06
C VAL A 73 8.08 2.43 0.96
N SER A 74 8.65 2.19 -0.22
CA SER A 74 10.07 2.42 -0.53
C SER A 74 10.25 3.02 -1.91
#